data_AF-A0A2N7PLX1-F1
#
_entry.id   AF-A0A2N7PLX1-F1
#
_cell.length_a   1.000
_cell.length_b   1.000
_cell.length_c   1.000
_cell.angle_alpha   90.00
_cell.angle_beta   90.00
_cell.angle_gamma   90.00
#
_symmetry.space_group_name_H-M   'P 1'
#
loop_
_entity.id
_entity.type
_entity.pdbx_description
1 polymer ?
#
loop_
_entity_poly.entity_id
_entity_poly.type
_entity_poly.pdbx_seq_one_letter_code
_entity_poly.pdbx_strand_id
1 'polypeptide(L)'
;MAHKVVTDAKSLLSDIQTKGSASVYGIYFDFNKEDIKPESEPAIKEIAKLLQENKGLKLYVVGHTNNIGNLDYNLKLSKARADAVVKELTTKYKISPDHLKAFGVGLLLL
;
A
#
# COMPACT_ATOMS: atom_id res chain seq x y z
N MET A 1 -11.54 13.69 -15.00
CA MET A 1 -10.27 13.85 -14.27
C MET A 1 -9.40 12.65 -14.61
N ALA A 2 -8.23 12.87 -15.20
CA ALA A 2 -7.45 11.81 -15.84
C ALA A 2 -6.78 10.90 -14.80
N HIS A 3 -7.28 9.68 -14.64
CA HIS A 3 -6.68 8.61 -13.85
C HIS A 3 -5.56 7.92 -14.67
N LYS A 4 -4.55 8.70 -15.07
CA LYS A 4 -3.54 8.27 -16.04
C LYS A 4 -2.12 8.53 -15.54
N VAL A 5 -1.79 8.04 -14.35
CA VAL A 5 -0.40 7.86 -13.93
C VAL A 5 -0.38 6.58 -13.11
N VAL A 6 0.26 5.53 -13.62
CA VAL A 6 0.80 4.50 -12.73
C VAL A 6 1.69 5.29 -11.77
N THR A 7 1.27 5.42 -10.51
CA THR A 7 1.88 6.38 -9.58
C THR A 7 3.35 6.01 -9.39
N ASP A 8 4.22 6.72 -10.08
CA ASP A 8 5.66 6.51 -9.99
C ASP A 8 6.19 7.00 -8.63
N ALA A 9 7.38 6.53 -8.26
CA ALA A 9 8.02 6.87 -6.98
C ALA A 9 8.09 8.39 -6.73
N LYS A 10 8.29 9.19 -7.79
CA LYS A 10 8.38 10.65 -7.69
C LYS A 10 7.02 11.26 -7.32
N SER A 11 5.95 10.79 -7.96
CA SER A 11 4.59 11.24 -7.69
C SER A 11 4.15 10.84 -6.28
N LEU A 12 4.47 9.61 -5.84
CA LEU A 12 4.23 9.17 -4.47
C LEU A 12 4.94 10.07 -3.44
N LEU A 13 6.22 10.38 -3.67
CA LEU A 13 6.99 11.25 -2.78
C LEU A 13 6.37 12.65 -2.68
N SER A 14 6.01 13.24 -3.82
CA SER A 14 5.39 14.58 -3.88
C SER A 14 4.08 14.61 -3.11
N ASP A 15 3.22 13.60 -3.25
CA ASP A 15 1.96 13.50 -2.53
C ASP A 15 2.20 13.35 -1.02
N ILE A 16 3.12 12.48 -0.60
CA ILE A 16 3.49 12.32 0.82
C ILE A 16 3.99 13.65 1.41
N GLN A 17 4.85 14.39 0.70
CA GLN A 17 5.40 15.65 1.18
C GLN A 17 4.37 16.77 1.29
N THR A 18 3.40 16.81 0.37
CA THR A 18 2.43 17.92 0.27
C THR A 18 1.12 17.64 1.00
N LYS A 19 0.70 16.38 1.09
CA LYS A 19 -0.58 15.95 1.66
C LYS A 19 -0.42 15.10 2.92
N GLY A 20 0.78 14.61 3.20
CA GLY A 20 1.05 13.65 4.28
C GLY A 20 0.74 12.19 3.91
N SER A 21 0.18 11.93 2.73
CA SER A 21 -0.19 10.58 2.26
C SER A 21 -0.17 10.51 0.72
N ALA A 22 -0.09 9.28 0.18
CA ALA A 22 -0.25 9.01 -1.24
C ALA A 22 -1.17 7.80 -1.45
N SER A 23 -2.08 7.90 -2.42
CA SER A 23 -2.91 6.77 -2.83
C SER A 23 -2.14 5.90 -3.82
N VAL A 24 -2.09 4.59 -3.55
CA VAL A 24 -1.49 3.61 -4.46
C VAL A 24 -2.59 2.83 -5.16
N TYR A 25 -2.60 2.93 -6.49
CA TYR A 25 -3.47 2.13 -7.34
C TYR A 25 -2.69 0.97 -7.97
N GLY A 26 -3.39 -0.09 -8.34
CA GLY A 26 -2.78 -1.24 -9.01
C GLY A 26 -2.21 -2.31 -8.08
N ILE A 27 -2.64 -2.35 -6.81
CA ILE A 27 -2.43 -3.52 -5.94
C ILE A 27 -3.74 -4.29 -5.86
N TYR A 28 -3.73 -5.54 -6.34
CA TYR A 28 -4.92 -6.36 -6.50
C TYR A 28 -4.92 -7.55 -5.55
N PHE A 29 -6.12 -7.89 -5.10
CA PHE A 29 -6.42 -9.05 -4.26
C PHE A 29 -7.69 -9.70 -4.80
N ASP A 30 -7.80 -11.03 -4.69
CA ASP A 30 -9.08 -11.71 -4.94
C ASP A 30 -10.12 -11.34 -3.84
N PHE A 31 -11.38 -11.63 -4.13
CA PHE A 31 -12.45 -11.47 -3.15
C PHE A 31 -12.16 -12.29 -1.88
N ASN A 32 -12.27 -11.63 -0.71
CA ASN A 32 -11.97 -12.21 0.60
C ASN A 32 -10.55 -12.79 0.77
N LYS A 33 -9.57 -12.35 -0.03
CA LYS A 33 -8.17 -12.74 0.14
C LYS A 33 -7.24 -11.57 0.39
N GLU A 34 -6.09 -11.90 0.96
CA GLU A 34 -4.93 -11.05 1.25
C GLU A 34 -3.70 -11.35 0.40
N ASP A 35 -3.74 -12.41 -0.43
CA ASP A 35 -2.66 -12.71 -1.36
C ASP A 35 -2.58 -11.64 -2.45
N ILE A 36 -1.41 -11.02 -2.58
CA ILE A 36 -1.15 -10.02 -3.59
C ILE A 36 -1.05 -10.72 -4.95
N LYS A 37 -1.83 -10.24 -5.91
CA LYS A 37 -1.79 -10.79 -7.26
C LYS A 37 -0.53 -10.34 -8.03
N PRO A 38 0.06 -11.18 -8.90
CA PRO A 38 1.26 -10.85 -9.69
C PRO A 38 1.15 -9.56 -10.51
N GLU A 39 -0.05 -9.22 -10.98
CA GLU A 39 -0.33 -7.99 -11.73
C GLU A 39 -0.05 -6.70 -10.91
N SER A 40 0.14 -6.85 -9.60
CA SER A 40 0.48 -5.76 -8.67
C SER A 40 1.96 -5.40 -8.66
N GLU A 41 2.82 -6.23 -9.26
CA GLU A 41 4.27 -6.05 -9.27
C GLU A 41 4.71 -4.62 -9.66
N PRO A 42 4.15 -3.99 -10.71
CA PRO A 42 4.59 -2.65 -11.11
C PRO A 42 4.36 -1.60 -10.01
N ALA A 43 3.22 -1.65 -9.31
CA ALA A 43 2.91 -0.71 -8.24
C ALA A 43 3.82 -0.92 -7.01
N ILE A 44 4.05 -2.18 -6.63
CA ILE A 44 4.94 -2.52 -5.51
C ILE A 44 6.37 -2.08 -5.81
N LYS A 45 6.82 -2.22 -7.06
CA LYS A 45 8.16 -1.80 -7.49
C LYS A 45 8.35 -0.29 -7.35
N GLU A 46 7.35 0.53 -7.68
CA GLU A 46 7.43 1.98 -7.49
C GLU A 46 7.46 2.37 -6.00
N ILE A 47 6.72 1.67 -5.13
CA ILE A 47 6.83 1.86 -3.67
C ILE A 47 8.24 1.48 -3.18
N ALA A 48 8.78 0.36 -3.63
CA ALA A 48 10.12 -0.09 -3.26
C ALA A 48 11.18 0.91 -3.71
N LYS A 49 11.08 1.40 -4.95
CA LYS A 49 11.97 2.43 -5.51
C LYS A 49 11.95 3.70 -4.65
N LEU A 50 10.76 4.20 -4.29
CA LEU A 50 10.59 5.35 -3.39
C LEU A 50 11.38 5.15 -2.09
N LEU A 51 11.20 4.01 -1.42
CA LEU A 51 11.82 3.71 -0.13
C LEU A 51 13.35 3.51 -0.23
N GLN A 52 13.84 2.98 -1.35
CA GLN A 52 15.27 2.80 -1.61
C GLN A 52 15.97 4.13 -1.91
N GLU A 53 15.34 5.00 -2.68
CA GLU A 53 15.84 6.35 -2.99
C GLU A 53 15.79 7.28 -1.76
N ASN A 54 14.88 7.01 -0.82
CA ASN A 54 14.65 7.84 0.37
C ASN A 54 14.83 7.03 1.66
N LYS A 55 16.07 6.63 1.97
CA LYS A 55 16.39 5.73 3.09
C LYS A 55 15.96 6.22 4.48
N GLY A 56 15.67 7.51 4.66
CA GLY A 56 15.14 8.03 5.93
C GLY A 56 13.61 8.00 6.04
N LEU A 57 12.91 7.67 4.95
CA LEU A 57 11.46 7.71 4.87
C LEU A 57 10.85 6.53 5.63
N LYS A 58 9.95 6.83 6.55
CA LYS A 58 9.14 5.85 7.29
C LYS A 58 7.68 6.07 6.94
N LEU A 59 6.99 5.00 6.57
CA LEU A 59 5.61 5.07 6.09
C LEU A 59 4.70 4.11 6.86
N TYR A 60 3.45 4.56 7.00
CA TYR A 60 2.35 3.66 7.27
C TYR A 60 1.83 3.08 5.96
N VAL A 61 1.66 1.77 5.91
CA VAL A 61 0.92 1.10 4.82
C VAL A 61 -0.50 0.92 5.31
N VAL A 62 -1.43 1.68 4.75
CA VAL A 62 -2.83 1.70 5.18
C VAL A 62 -3.67 0.91 4.18
N GLY A 63 -4.24 -0.21 4.65
CA GLY A 63 -5.14 -1.03 3.87
C GLY A 63 -6.58 -0.56 4.01
N HIS A 64 -7.33 -0.68 2.91
CA HIS A 64 -8.75 -0.37 2.82
C HIS A 64 -9.50 -1.56 2.18
N THR A 65 -10.80 -1.65 2.42
CA THR A 65 -11.71 -2.59 1.76
C THR A 65 -12.89 -1.86 1.12
N ASN A 66 -13.64 -2.53 0.26
CA ASN A 66 -14.90 -2.01 -0.26
C ASN A 66 -16.01 -2.05 0.80
N ASN A 67 -17.09 -1.29 0.60
CA ASN A 67 -18.21 -1.11 1.53
C ASN A 67 -19.16 -2.31 1.69
N ILE A 68 -18.71 -3.52 1.35
CA ILE A 68 -19.53 -4.73 1.39
C ILE A 68 -19.12 -5.57 2.60
N GLY A 69 -20.09 -6.00 3.40
CA GLY A 69 -19.88 -6.92 4.52
C GLY A 69 -19.69 -6.25 5.89
N ASN A 70 -19.30 -7.06 6.86
CA ASN A 70 -19.20 -6.67 8.28
C ASN A 70 -17.96 -5.78 8.54
N LEU A 71 -18.09 -4.78 9.43
CA LEU A 71 -17.02 -3.85 9.78
C LEU A 71 -15.78 -4.54 10.37
N ASP A 72 -15.94 -5.40 11.38
CA ASP A 72 -14.84 -6.10 12.03
C ASP A 72 -14.09 -7.01 11.07
N TYR A 73 -14.83 -7.66 10.17
CA TYR A 73 -14.26 -8.45 9.10
C TYR A 73 -13.42 -7.58 8.16
N ASN A 74 -13.95 -6.45 7.72
CA ASN A 74 -13.26 -5.51 6.83
C ASN A 74 -12.04 -4.84 7.49
N LEU A 75 -12.08 -4.57 8.81
CA LEU A 75 -10.92 -4.10 9.58
C LEU A 75 -9.80 -5.15 9.60
N LYS A 76 -10.14 -6.42 9.83
CA LYS A 76 -9.16 -7.52 9.79
C LYS A 76 -8.59 -7.74 8.39
N LEU A 77 -9.44 -7.77 7.37
CA LEU A 77 -9.04 -8.00 5.99
C LEU A 77 -8.16 -6.85 5.45
N SER A 78 -8.55 -5.61 5.70
CA SER A 78 -7.74 -4.44 5.32
C SER A 78 -6.35 -4.46 5.98
N LYS A 79 -6.28 -4.81 7.27
CA LYS A 79 -5.00 -4.96 7.99
C LYS A 79 -4.17 -6.09 7.40
N ALA A 80 -4.75 -7.25 7.13
CA ALA A 80 -4.05 -8.39 6.52
C ALA A 80 -3.47 -8.05 5.14
N ARG A 81 -4.21 -7.29 4.32
CA ARG A 81 -3.71 -6.79 3.02
C ARG A 81 -2.54 -5.81 3.17
N ALA A 82 -2.62 -4.90 4.13
CA ALA A 82 -1.49 -4.02 4.44
C ALA A 82 -0.26 -4.81 4.92
N ASP A 83 -0.46 -5.82 5.77
CA ASP A 83 0.61 -6.73 6.22
C ASP A 83 1.24 -7.48 5.04
N ALA A 84 0.43 -7.96 4.08
CA ALA A 84 0.92 -8.62 2.88
C ALA A 84 1.83 -7.70 2.05
N VAL A 85 1.45 -6.42 1.89
CA VAL A 85 2.28 -5.45 1.15
C VAL A 85 3.60 -5.17 1.87
N VAL A 86 3.57 -5.01 3.20
CA VAL A 86 4.80 -4.86 4.00
C VAL A 86 5.69 -6.10 3.88
N LYS A 87 5.09 -7.30 3.93
CA LYS A 87 5.82 -8.56 3.75
C LYS A 87 6.48 -8.63 2.37
N GLU A 88 5.78 -8.28 1.29
CA GLU A 88 6.36 -8.29 -0.06
C GLU A 88 7.55 -7.31 -0.16
N LEU A 89 7.38 -6.07 0.34
CA LEU A 89 8.43 -5.05 0.33
C LEU A 89 9.67 -5.44 1.16
N THR A 90 9.47 -6.07 2.32
CA THR A 90 10.58 -6.47 3.19
C THR A 90 11.28 -7.74 2.70
N THR A 91 10.53 -8.74 2.23
CA THR A 91 11.09 -10.04 1.83
C THR A 91 11.69 -10.03 0.44
N LYS A 92 11.02 -9.44 -0.55
CA LYS A 92 11.46 -9.43 -1.95
C LYS A 92 12.32 -8.21 -2.27
N TYR A 93 11.90 -7.03 -1.86
CA TYR A 93 12.57 -5.76 -2.17
C TYR A 93 13.58 -5.31 -1.11
N LYS A 94 13.73 -6.09 -0.03
CA LYS A 94 14.71 -5.87 1.05
C LYS A 94 14.61 -4.50 1.72
N ILE A 95 13.39 -3.94 1.78
CA ILE A 95 13.13 -2.75 2.59
C ILE A 95 13.25 -3.12 4.07
N SER A 96 13.89 -2.26 4.87
CA SER A 96 13.97 -2.48 6.32
C SER A 96 12.57 -2.49 6.93
N PRO A 97 12.23 -3.47 7.79
CA PRO A 97 10.93 -3.51 8.47
C PRO A 97 10.71 -2.28 9.36
N ASP A 98 11.77 -1.62 9.85
CA ASP A 98 11.65 -0.41 10.67
C ASP A 98 11.12 0.82 9.90
N HIS A 99 11.04 0.72 8.57
CA HIS A 99 10.55 1.80 7.72
C HIS A 99 9.06 1.67 7.41
N LEU A 100 8.44 0.55 7.76
CA LEU A 100 7.07 0.23 7.36
C LEU A 100 6.26 -0.26 8.55
N LYS A 101 5.06 0.29 8.71
CA LYS A 101 4.08 -0.23 9.67
C LYS A 101 2.72 -0.33 9.03
N ALA A 102 2.13 -1.52 9.08
CA ALA A 102 0.82 -1.80 8.49
C ALA A 102 -0.33 -1.40 9.43
N PHE A 103 -1.38 -0.82 8.85
CA PHE A 103 -2.65 -0.51 9.49
C PHE A 103 -3.81 -0.89 8.58
N GLY A 104 -4.94 -1.31 9.16
CA GLY A 104 -6.19 -1.53 8.45
C GLY A 104 -7.25 -0.59 8.97
N VAL A 105 -7.93 0.12 8.08
CA VAL A 105 -9.00 1.06 8.43
C VAL A 105 -10.37 0.64 7.88
N GLY A 106 -10.44 -0.56 7.31
CA GLY A 106 -11.66 -1.12 6.73
C GLY A 106 -12.22 -0.21 5.65
N LEU A 107 -13.41 0.32 5.90
CA LEU A 107 -14.20 1.11 4.95
C LEU A 107 -13.87 2.60 4.93
N LEU A 108 -13.06 3.07 5.89
CA LEU A 108 -12.77 4.50 6.01
C LEU A 108 -11.94 4.95 4.81
N LEU A 109 -12.49 5.87 4.03
CA LEU A 109 -11.76 6.57 2.98
C LEU A 109 -11.10 7.81 3.61
N LEU A 110 -9.81 8.02 3.34
CA LEU A 110 -9.07 9.24 3.68
C LEU A 110 -9.12 10.22 2.51
#